data_AF-A0A645DT12-F1
#
_entry.id   AF-A0A645DT12-F1
#
_cell.length_a   1.000
_cell.length_b   1.000
_cell.length_c   1.000
_cell.angle_alpha   90.00
_cell.angle_beta   90.00
_cell.angle_gamma   90.00
#
_symmetry.space_group_name_H-M   'P 1'
#
loop_
_entity.id
_entity.type
_entity.pdbx_description
1 polymer ?
#
loop_
_entity_poly.entity_id
_entity_poly.type
_entity_poly.pdbx_seq_one_letter_code
_entity_poly.pdbx_strand_id
1 'polypeptide(L)'
;MKTTRQAKVQAEKDVKTRRTVHLGISAVFVLIILLIKVIGSDSIITAIYKLASYTYGPLLGLYFFGLYSKVRPRDKYVPYVAFTAPTLCFVVEIIIYRYFNYRVGYELLLMNGLLTGIGLFFITSRNKLKQP
;
A
#
# COMPACT_ATOMS: atom_id res chain seq x y z
N MET A 1 17.62 -5.95 -48.21
CA MET A 1 17.90 -7.24 -47.51
C MET A 1 18.56 -7.09 -46.14
N LYS A 2 19.40 -6.07 -45.87
CA LYS A 2 20.08 -5.88 -44.56
C LYS A 2 19.14 -5.49 -43.40
N THR A 3 18.12 -4.66 -43.65
CA THR A 3 17.18 -4.14 -42.64
C THR A 3 16.34 -5.24 -41.96
N THR A 4 15.84 -6.21 -42.72
CA THR A 4 15.02 -7.33 -42.20
C THR A 4 15.83 -8.28 -41.31
N ARG A 5 17.13 -8.44 -41.59
CA ARG A 5 18.04 -9.28 -40.80
C ARG A 5 18.40 -8.62 -39.47
N GLN A 6 18.62 -7.30 -39.47
CA GLN A 6 18.87 -6.54 -38.24
C GLN A 6 17.65 -6.50 -37.31
N ALA A 7 16.44 -6.34 -37.87
CA ALA A 7 15.20 -6.35 -37.07
C ALA A 7 14.93 -7.72 -36.41
N LYS A 8 15.16 -8.83 -37.11
CA LYS A 8 15.03 -10.18 -36.52
C LYS A 8 16.06 -10.46 -35.43
N VAL A 9 17.32 -10.01 -35.62
CA VAL A 9 18.38 -10.15 -34.61
C VAL A 9 18.10 -9.32 -33.36
N GLN A 10 17.52 -8.12 -33.51
CA GLN A 10 17.12 -7.29 -32.37
C GLN A 10 15.94 -7.91 -31.61
N ALA A 11 14.92 -8.40 -32.31
CA ALA A 11 13.76 -9.05 -31.69
C ALA A 11 14.16 -10.31 -30.90
N GLU A 12 15.09 -11.13 -31.41
CA GLU A 12 15.61 -12.29 -30.66
C GLU A 12 16.41 -11.87 -29.42
N LYS A 13 17.18 -10.78 -29.49
CA LYS A 13 17.90 -10.25 -28.33
C LYS A 13 16.94 -9.76 -27.25
N ASP A 14 15.89 -9.04 -27.62
CA ASP A 14 14.90 -8.52 -26.67
C ASP A 14 14.15 -9.66 -25.94
N VAL A 15 13.83 -10.75 -26.66
CA VAL A 15 13.21 -11.94 -26.07
C VAL A 15 14.16 -12.64 -25.10
N LYS A 16 15.45 -12.77 -25.45
CA LYS A 16 16.46 -13.35 -24.55
C LYS A 16 16.63 -12.51 -23.28
N THR A 17 16.76 -11.19 -23.42
CA THR A 17 16.89 -10.28 -22.28
C THR A 17 15.67 -10.36 -21.36
N ARG A 18 14.45 -10.35 -21.93
CA ARG A 18 13.21 -10.50 -21.14
C ARG A 18 13.17 -11.83 -20.38
N ARG A 19 13.61 -12.92 -21.00
CA ARG A 19 13.65 -14.25 -20.37
C ARG A 19 14.67 -14.32 -19.24
N THR A 20 15.86 -13.73 -19.43
CA THR A 20 16.90 -13.66 -18.40
C THR A 20 16.46 -12.81 -17.21
N VAL A 21 15.88 -11.64 -17.46
CA VAL A 21 15.35 -10.77 -16.39
C VAL A 21 14.21 -11.46 -15.65
N HIS A 22 13.29 -12.12 -16.37
CA HIS A 22 12.19 -12.86 -15.73
C HIS A 22 12.71 -14.02 -14.86
N LEU A 23 13.70 -14.79 -15.34
CA LEU A 23 14.34 -15.83 -14.53
C LEU A 23 15.05 -15.24 -13.29
N GLY A 24 15.75 -14.12 -13.45
CA GLY A 24 16.42 -13.43 -12.36
C GLY A 24 15.44 -12.95 -11.29
N ILE A 25 14.34 -12.30 -11.68
CA ILE A 25 13.29 -11.85 -10.77
C ILE A 25 12.64 -13.04 -10.06
N SER A 26 12.33 -14.11 -10.78
CA SER A 26 11.76 -15.33 -10.18
C SER A 26 12.70 -15.97 -9.16
N ALA A 27 14.00 -16.05 -9.46
CA ALA A 27 15.01 -16.57 -8.53
C ALA A 27 15.12 -15.71 -7.27
N VAL A 28 15.14 -14.38 -7.42
CA VAL A 28 15.13 -13.43 -6.28
C VAL A 28 13.87 -13.60 -5.44
N PHE A 29 12.69 -13.75 -6.07
CA PHE A 29 11.44 -13.99 -5.36
C PHE A 29 11.48 -15.27 -4.52
N VAL A 30 11.94 -16.38 -5.11
CA VAL A 30 12.10 -17.66 -4.40
C VAL A 30 13.08 -17.52 -3.23
N LEU A 31 14.21 -16.83 -3.44
CA LEU A 31 15.20 -16.57 -2.39
C LEU A 31 14.59 -15.78 -1.22
N ILE A 32 13.83 -14.72 -1.51
CA ILE A 32 13.14 -13.91 -0.50
C ILE A 32 12.12 -14.74 0.28
N ILE A 33 11.32 -15.56 -0.41
CA ILE A 33 10.34 -16.45 0.24
C ILE A 33 11.05 -17.46 1.17
N LEU A 34 12.15 -18.06 0.73
CA LEU A 34 12.94 -18.98 1.55
C LEU A 34 13.57 -18.28 2.75
N LEU A 35 14.09 -17.06 2.58
CA LEU A 35 14.60 -16.24 3.68
C LEU A 35 13.50 -15.95 4.70
N ILE A 36 12.31 -15.49 4.27
CA ILE A 36 11.17 -15.26 5.16
C ILE A 36 10.77 -16.54 5.90
N LYS A 37 10.84 -17.70 5.23
CA LYS A 37 10.51 -19.01 5.81
C LYS A 37 11.55 -19.46 6.85
N VAL A 38 12.84 -19.31 6.58
CA VAL A 38 13.93 -19.78 7.46
C VAL A 38 14.08 -18.89 8.70
N ILE A 39 13.87 -17.58 8.55
CA ILE A 39 13.84 -16.65 9.68
C ILE A 39 12.48 -16.76 10.43
N GLY A 40 11.51 -17.47 9.83
CA GLY A 40 10.12 -17.57 10.26
C GLY A 40 9.92 -18.33 11.58
N SER A 41 10.03 -17.60 12.69
CA SER A 41 8.96 -17.61 13.69
C SER A 41 7.77 -16.78 13.18
N ASP A 42 6.53 -17.13 13.51
CA ASP A 42 5.27 -16.48 13.06
C ASP A 42 5.29 -14.93 13.11
N SER A 43 6.15 -14.36 13.95
CA SER A 43 6.28 -12.93 14.20
C SER A 43 6.78 -12.08 13.02
N ILE A 44 7.57 -12.62 12.07
CA ILE A 44 8.14 -11.78 10.97
C ILE A 44 7.09 -11.44 9.93
N ILE A 45 6.29 -12.43 9.54
CA ILE A 45 5.20 -12.24 8.60
C ILE A 45 4.19 -11.24 9.20
N THR A 46 3.90 -11.35 10.50
CA THR A 46 3.11 -10.35 11.23
C THR A 46 3.76 -8.96 11.22
N ALA A 47 5.08 -8.86 11.37
CA ALA A 47 5.79 -7.57 11.36
C ALA A 47 5.75 -6.89 9.98
N ILE A 48 5.99 -7.65 8.89
CA ILE A 48 5.88 -7.16 7.52
C ILE A 48 4.44 -6.71 7.23
N TYR A 49 3.45 -7.51 7.62
CA TYR A 49 2.04 -7.14 7.44
C TYR A 49 1.65 -5.92 8.26
N LYS A 50 2.12 -5.78 9.50
CA LYS A 50 1.93 -4.53 10.27
C LYS A 50 2.53 -3.34 9.56
N LEU A 51 3.77 -3.46 9.08
CA LEU A 51 4.44 -2.39 8.35
C LEU A 51 3.62 -1.96 7.11
N ALA A 52 3.17 -2.94 6.33
CA ALA A 52 2.31 -2.73 5.17
C ALA A 52 0.97 -2.07 5.56
N SER A 53 0.36 -2.47 6.69
CA SER A 53 -0.85 -1.86 7.23
C SER A 53 -0.64 -0.39 7.61
N TYR A 54 0.53 -0.04 8.17
CA TYR A 54 0.87 1.34 8.53
C TYR A 54 1.15 2.22 7.31
N THR A 55 1.86 1.70 6.30
CA THR A 55 2.23 2.49 5.10
C THR A 55 1.11 2.57 4.07
N TYR A 56 0.43 1.45 3.80
CA TYR A 56 -0.62 1.38 2.79
C TYR A 56 -2.00 1.70 3.34
N GLY A 57 -2.20 1.69 4.67
CA GLY A 57 -3.49 2.04 5.29
C GLY A 57 -3.97 3.45 4.92
N PRO A 58 -3.17 4.51 5.11
CA PRO A 58 -3.56 5.86 4.74
C PRO A 58 -3.74 6.03 3.24
N LEU A 59 -2.90 5.37 2.43
CA LEU A 59 -3.02 5.38 0.97
C LEU A 59 -4.33 4.74 0.52
N LEU A 60 -4.73 3.63 1.14
CA LEU A 60 -6.01 2.96 0.86
C LEU A 60 -7.18 3.87 1.22
N GLY A 61 -7.13 4.57 2.36
CA GLY A 61 -8.17 5.52 2.76
C GLY A 61 -8.28 6.73 1.83
N LEU A 62 -7.15 7.31 1.42
CA LEU A 62 -7.08 8.40 0.45
C LEU A 62 -7.62 7.96 -0.92
N TYR A 63 -7.22 6.77 -1.39
CA TYR A 63 -7.65 6.22 -2.66
C TYR A 63 -9.14 5.90 -2.68
N PHE A 64 -9.65 5.24 -1.64
CA PHE A 64 -11.07 4.94 -1.48
C PHE A 64 -11.91 6.23 -1.44
N PHE A 65 -11.45 7.24 -0.69
CA PHE A 65 -12.12 8.54 -0.65
C PHE A 65 -12.06 9.25 -2.01
N GLY A 66 -10.93 9.25 -2.72
CA GLY A 66 -10.82 9.87 -4.05
C GLY A 66 -11.66 9.20 -5.14
N LEU A 67 -11.90 7.88 -5.03
CA LEU A 67 -12.71 7.12 -5.99
C LEU A 67 -14.21 7.27 -5.75
N TYR A 68 -14.64 7.21 -4.49
CA TYR A 68 -16.06 7.25 -4.12
C TYR A 68 -16.57 8.66 -3.79
N SER A 69 -15.71 9.57 -3.35
CA SER A 69 -16.07 10.95 -3.00
C SER A 69 -15.70 11.91 -4.14
N LYS A 70 -16.70 12.60 -4.70
CA LYS A 70 -16.50 13.70 -5.67
C LYS A 70 -15.92 14.97 -5.02
N VAL A 71 -15.69 14.96 -3.71
CA VAL A 71 -15.34 16.16 -2.96
C VAL A 71 -13.83 16.27 -2.85
N ARG A 72 -13.29 17.44 -3.21
CA ARG A 72 -11.86 17.74 -3.10
C ARG A 72 -11.53 18.05 -1.63
N PRO A 73 -10.76 17.20 -0.94
CA PRO A 73 -10.25 17.53 0.38
C PRO A 73 -9.42 18.80 0.29
N ARG A 74 -9.34 19.58 1.37
CA ARG A 74 -8.40 20.70 1.39
C ARG A 74 -6.98 20.13 1.43
N ASP A 75 -6.24 20.27 0.33
CA ASP A 75 -4.88 19.74 0.16
C ASP A 75 -3.94 20.08 1.33
N LYS A 76 -4.13 21.24 1.98
CA LYS A 76 -3.32 21.67 3.13
C LYS A 76 -3.48 20.79 4.39
N TYR A 77 -4.61 20.11 4.54
CA TYR A 77 -4.92 19.30 5.72
C TYR A 77 -4.79 17.79 5.47
N VAL A 78 -4.66 17.35 4.22
CA VAL A 78 -4.50 15.94 3.84
C VAL A 78 -3.26 15.28 4.49
N PRO A 79 -2.07 15.91 4.51
CA PRO A 79 -0.90 15.32 5.16
C PRO A 79 -1.10 15.16 6.67
N TYR A 80 -1.81 16.10 7.31
CA TYR A 80 -2.12 16.01 8.74
C TYR A 80 -3.01 14.81 9.05
N VAL A 81 -4.04 14.55 8.24
CA VAL A 81 -4.90 13.37 8.42
C VAL A 81 -4.13 12.07 8.19
N ALA A 82 -3.26 12.05 7.17
CA ALA A 82 -2.45 10.88 6.87
C ALA A 82 -1.45 10.53 7.99
N PHE A 83 -1.05 11.50 8.83
CA PHE A 83 -0.23 11.26 10.03
C PHE A 83 -1.06 10.98 11.29
N THR A 84 -2.20 11.67 11.46
CA THR A 84 -3.04 11.45 12.64
C THR A 84 -3.78 10.12 12.58
N ALA A 85 -4.15 9.62 11.41
CA ALA A 85 -4.86 8.35 11.27
C ALA A 85 -4.02 7.12 11.71
N PRO A 86 -2.75 6.94 11.29
CA PRO A 86 -1.87 5.92 11.85
C PRO A 86 -1.68 6.06 13.36
N THR A 87 -1.56 7.29 13.86
CA THR A 87 -1.37 7.57 15.29
C THR A 87 -2.61 7.15 16.09
N LEU A 88 -3.81 7.47 15.61
CA LEU A 88 -5.07 7.04 16.22
C LEU A 88 -5.23 5.52 16.15
N CYS A 89 -4.87 4.92 15.03
CA CYS A 89 -4.93 3.47 14.82
C CYS A 89 -3.98 2.73 15.76
N PHE A 90 -2.80 3.29 16.04
CA PHE A 90 -1.86 2.75 17.02
C PHE A 90 -2.42 2.78 18.45
N VAL A 91 -3.10 3.87 18.85
CA VAL A 91 -3.77 3.96 20.16
C VAL A 91 -4.88 2.91 20.28
N VAL A 92 -5.68 2.72 19.22
CA VAL A 92 -6.72 1.70 19.16
C VAL A 92 -6.12 0.29 19.24
N GLU A 93 -4.98 0.04 18.56
CA GLU A 93 -4.25 -1.23 18.64
C GLU A 93 -3.84 -1.55 20.09
N ILE A 94 -3.33 -0.57 20.83
CA ILE A 94 -2.94 -0.73 22.24
C ILE A 94 -4.15 -1.09 23.12
N ILE A 95 -5.28 -0.42 22.91
CA ILE A 95 -6.50 -0.67 23.69
C ILE A 95 -7.03 -2.08 23.41
N ILE A 96 -7.11 -2.48 22.13
CA ILE A 96 -7.55 -3.82 21.72
C ILE A 96 -6.60 -4.89 22.26
N TYR A 97 -5.30 -4.65 22.18
CA TYR A 97 -4.33 -5.59 22.74
C TYR A 97 -4.49 -5.75 24.25
N ARG A 98 -4.75 -4.65 24.98
CA ARG A 98 -4.91 -4.68 26.44
C ARG A 98 -6.21 -5.33 26.90
N TYR A 99 -7.31 -5.10 26.18
CA TYR A 99 -8.64 -5.62 26.56
C TYR A 99 -8.93 -7.02 26.00
N PHE A 100 -8.48 -7.32 24.78
CA PHE A 100 -8.80 -8.57 24.08
C PHE A 100 -7.62 -9.53 23.94
N ASN A 101 -6.40 -9.14 24.35
CA ASN A 101 -5.15 -9.90 24.09
C ASN A 101 -4.95 -10.26 22.61
N TYR A 102 -5.62 -9.54 21.71
CA TYR A 102 -5.64 -9.84 20.29
C TYR A 102 -4.58 -9.03 19.54
N ARG A 103 -3.80 -9.70 18.70
CA ARG A 103 -2.79 -9.08 17.84
C ARG A 103 -3.43 -8.69 16.52
N VAL A 104 -3.80 -7.42 16.41
CA VAL A 104 -4.33 -6.85 15.16
C VAL A 104 -3.22 -6.83 14.09
N GLY A 105 -3.39 -7.60 13.01
CA GLY A 105 -2.40 -7.74 11.94
C GLY A 105 -2.87 -7.12 10.64
N TYR A 106 -3.81 -7.80 9.97
CA TYR A 106 -4.42 -7.38 8.71
C TYR A 106 -5.59 -6.42 8.92
N GLU A 107 -6.32 -6.52 10.04
CA GLU A 107 -7.44 -5.60 10.29
C GLU A 107 -6.95 -4.16 10.46
N LEU A 108 -5.68 -3.97 10.86
CA LEU A 108 -5.07 -2.67 11.03
C LEU A 108 -5.01 -1.88 9.72
N LEU A 109 -4.80 -2.54 8.58
CA LEU A 109 -4.85 -1.91 7.26
C LEU A 109 -6.24 -1.33 6.99
N LEU A 110 -7.27 -2.12 7.25
CA LEU A 110 -8.66 -1.76 6.99
C LEU A 110 -9.14 -0.67 7.96
N MET A 111 -8.80 -0.78 9.25
CA MET A 111 -9.09 0.26 10.25
C MET A 111 -8.39 1.57 9.92
N ASN A 112 -7.11 1.55 9.55
CA ASN A 112 -6.35 2.77 9.23
C ASN A 112 -6.88 3.43 7.96
N GLY A 113 -7.26 2.64 6.94
CA GLY A 113 -7.92 3.14 5.74
C GLY A 113 -9.28 3.78 6.04
N LEU A 114 -10.09 3.14 6.88
CA LEU A 114 -11.39 3.69 7.31
C LEU A 114 -11.23 4.99 8.12
N LEU A 115 -10.32 5.01 9.10
CA LEU A 115 -10.04 6.21 9.90
C LEU A 115 -9.53 7.36 9.05
N THR A 116 -8.67 7.08 8.07
CA THR A 116 -8.18 8.08 7.11
C THR A 116 -9.33 8.62 6.24
N GLY A 117 -10.20 7.74 5.73
CA GLY A 117 -11.38 8.12 4.95
C GLY A 117 -12.38 8.97 5.76
N ILE A 118 -12.64 8.59 7.01
CA ILE A 118 -13.48 9.34 7.95
C ILE A 118 -12.84 10.71 8.27
N GLY A 119 -11.53 10.74 8.53
CA GLY A 119 -10.79 11.99 8.76
C GLY A 119 -10.86 12.94 7.56
N LEU A 120 -10.71 12.42 6.34
CA LEU A 120 -10.90 13.20 5.12
C LEU A 120 -12.34 13.71 4.96
N PHE A 121 -13.33 12.90 5.34
CA PHE A 121 -14.74 13.31 5.30
C PHE A 121 -15.01 14.49 6.24
N PHE A 122 -14.46 14.50 7.46
CA PHE A 122 -14.61 15.61 8.40
C PHE A 122 -13.88 16.89 7.97
N ILE A 123 -12.73 16.76 7.31
CA ILE A 123 -11.94 17.91 6.81
C ILE A 123 -12.48 18.47 5.49
N THR A 124 -13.23 17.65 4.77
CA THR A 124 -13.90 18.06 3.54
C THR A 124 -14.92 19.15 3.86
N SER A 125 -14.51 20.40 3.63
CA SER A 125 -15.36 21.56 3.77
C SER A 125 -16.44 21.48 2.68
N ARG A 126 -17.73 21.57 3.05
CA ARG A 126 -18.85 21.77 2.12
C ARG A 126 -18.81 23.13 1.39
N ASN A 127 -17.63 23.68 1.14
CA ASN A 127 -17.47 25.03 0.63
C ASN A 127 -17.14 25.00 -0.86
N LYS A 128 -18.17 24.79 -1.68
CA LYS A 128 -18.53 25.59 -2.88
C LYS A 128 -19.64 24.90 -3.67
N LEU A 129 -20.89 25.14 -3.25
CA LEU A 129 -21.97 25.48 -4.19
C LEU A 129 -21.72 26.92 -4.68
N LYS A 130 -20.69 27.13 -5.50
CA LYS A 130 -20.57 28.36 -6.28
C LYS A 130 -20.02 27.98 -7.65
N GLN A 131 -20.94 27.46 -8.46
CA GLN A 131 -20.79 27.41 -9.91
C GLN A 131 -20.87 28.86 -10.43
N PRO A 132 -20.00 29.29 -11.36
CA PRO A 132 -20.37 30.34 -12.29
C PRO A 132 -21.39 29.81 -13.31
#